data_AF-A0A423P511-F1
#
_entry.id   AF-A0A423P511-F1
#
_cell.length_a   1.000
_cell.length_b   1.000
_cell.length_c   1.000
_cell.angle_alpha   90.00
_cell.angle_beta   90.00
_cell.angle_gamma   90.00
#
_symmetry.space_group_name_H-M   'P 1'
#
loop_
_entity.id
_entity.type
_entity.pdbx_description
1 polymer ?
#
loop_
_entity_poly.entity_id
_entity_poly.type
_entity_poly.pdbx_seq_one_letter_code
_entity_poly.pdbx_strand_id
1 'polypeptide(L)'
;MSVLPPEGMVAIAIESLGNTPIYGTRIRLPDGGNVSWFIHCGTHSTAIDFYQPICIEHLPEMLPLVMKYLCLPTGAKFIIDTQGYEDVWMAE
;
A
#
# COMPACT_ATOMS: atom_id res chain seq x y z
N MET A 1 -9.61 15.14 -15.69
CA MET A 1 -9.13 14.37 -14.52
C MET A 1 -7.90 13.62 -14.96
N SER A 2 -6.72 14.06 -14.52
CA SER A 2 -5.46 13.43 -14.91
C SER A 2 -5.29 12.16 -14.08
N VAL A 3 -5.50 11.00 -14.72
CA VAL A 3 -5.08 9.72 -14.15
C VAL A 3 -3.55 9.74 -14.12
N LEU A 4 -2.96 10.04 -12.96
CA LEU A 4 -1.52 9.92 -12.78
C LEU A 4 -1.18 8.42 -12.91
N PRO A 5 -0.16 8.05 -13.71
CA PRO A 5 0.28 6.67 -13.76
C PRO A 5 0.64 6.21 -12.35
N PRO A 6 0.31 4.96 -11.97
CA PRO A 6 0.77 4.42 -10.70
C PRO A 6 2.30 4.51 -10.69
N GLU A 7 2.84 5.11 -9.63
CA GLU A 7 4.28 5.30 -9.49
C GLU A 7 4.98 3.95 -9.49
N GLY A 8 6.18 3.83 -10.07
CA GLY A 8 6.81 2.51 -10.23
C GLY A 8 7.12 1.77 -8.92
N MET A 9 7.09 2.45 -7.77
CA MET A 9 7.49 1.90 -6.48
C MET A 9 6.42 2.06 -5.40
N VAL A 10 6.35 1.05 -4.52
CA VAL A 10 5.47 1.00 -3.34
C VAL A 10 6.26 0.51 -2.14
N ALA A 11 5.99 1.03 -0.95
CA ALA A 11 6.59 0.57 0.30
C ALA A 11 5.74 -0.55 0.89
N ILE A 12 6.35 -1.71 1.15
CA ILE A 12 5.67 -2.87 1.74
C ILE A 12 6.44 -3.40 2.93
N ALA A 13 5.73 -3.73 4.00
CA ALA A 13 6.27 -4.49 5.11
C ALA A 13 6.35 -5.98 4.78
N ILE A 14 7.46 -6.38 4.15
CA ILE A 14 7.71 -7.77 3.72
C ILE A 14 7.65 -8.73 4.91
N GLU A 15 8.19 -8.33 6.07
CA GLU A 15 8.17 -9.15 7.29
C GLU A 15 6.76 -9.41 7.82
N SER A 16 5.81 -8.53 7.49
CA SER A 16 4.43 -8.62 7.96
C SER A 16 3.51 -9.31 6.94
N LEU A 17 4.00 -9.62 5.74
CA LEU A 17 3.29 -10.40 4.72
C LEU A 17 2.88 -11.77 5.27
N GLY A 18 1.66 -12.18 4.92
CA GLY A 18 1.04 -13.41 5.43
C GLY A 18 0.18 -13.20 6.67
N ASN A 19 0.31 -12.07 7.37
CA ASN A 19 -0.66 -11.67 8.38
C ASN A 19 -1.88 -11.02 7.73
N THR A 20 -2.96 -10.90 8.49
CA THR A 20 -4.17 -10.19 8.07
C THR A 20 -4.72 -9.34 9.24
N PRO A 21 -5.44 -8.25 8.97
CA PRO A 21 -5.79 -7.70 7.65
C PRO A 21 -4.65 -6.90 7.00
N ILE A 22 -4.69 -6.71 5.70
CA ILE A 22 -3.78 -5.90 4.89
C ILE A 22 -4.27 -4.45 4.92
N TYR A 23 -3.40 -3.57 5.38
CA TYR A 23 -3.58 -2.13 5.45
C TYR A 23 -2.79 -1.47 4.33
N GLY A 24 -3.44 -0.58 3.58
CA GLY A 24 -2.80 0.28 2.60
C GLY A 24 -3.07 1.75 2.92
N THR A 25 -2.05 2.59 2.82
CA THR A 25 -2.18 4.03 2.96
C THR A 25 -1.43 4.72 1.82
N ARG A 26 -2.14 5.57 1.08
CA ARG A 26 -1.54 6.45 0.07
C ARG A 26 -1.29 7.82 0.67
N ILE A 27 -0.04 8.15 0.87
CA ILE A 27 0.37 9.49 1.27
C ILE A 27 0.63 10.37 0.05
N ARG A 28 0.67 11.68 0.27
CA ARG A 28 1.16 12.61 -0.74
C ARG A 28 2.63 12.32 -0.99
N LEU A 29 3.00 12.17 -2.26
CA LEU A 29 4.39 12.04 -2.65
C LEU A 29 5.18 13.22 -2.07
N PRO A 30 6.18 12.98 -1.21
CA PRO A 30 7.02 14.05 -0.71
C PRO A 30 7.88 14.60 -1.86
N ASP A 31 8.33 15.85 -1.73
CA ASP A 31 9.21 16.47 -2.72
C ASP A 31 10.50 15.64 -2.88
N GLY A 32 10.71 15.04 -4.05
CA GLY A 32 11.82 14.12 -4.33
C GLY A 32 11.64 12.67 -3.86
N GLY A 33 10.46 12.30 -3.33
CA GLY A 33 10.12 10.90 -3.05
C GLY A 33 9.59 10.18 -4.30
N ASN A 34 9.75 8.85 -4.35
CA ASN A 34 9.23 8.00 -5.43
C ASN A 34 8.19 6.97 -4.94
N VAL A 35 7.78 7.05 -3.67
CA VAL A 35 6.87 6.09 -3.04
C VAL A 35 5.73 6.84 -2.36
N SER A 36 4.50 6.63 -2.82
CA SER A 36 3.28 7.14 -2.17
C SER A 36 2.49 6.08 -1.42
N TRP A 37 2.63 4.81 -1.79
CA TRP A 37 1.87 3.71 -1.19
C TRP A 37 2.66 3.01 -0.10
N PHE A 38 2.05 2.86 1.08
CA PHE A 38 2.58 2.14 2.23
C PHE A 38 1.62 1.02 2.57
N ILE A 39 2.09 -0.23 2.48
CA ILE A 39 1.27 -1.43 2.64
C ILE A 39 1.89 -2.32 3.71
N HIS A 40 1.09 -2.75 4.67
CA HIS A 40 1.50 -3.71 5.70
C HIS A 40 0.34 -4.63 6.05
N CYS A 41 0.62 -5.80 6.60
CA CYS A 41 -0.40 -6.77 7.00
C CYS A 41 -0.33 -7.09 8.50
N GLY A 42 -1.48 -7.08 9.17
CA GLY A 42 -1.59 -7.31 10.61
C GLY A 42 -1.01 -6.16 11.43
N THR A 43 0.00 -6.45 12.24
CA THR A 43 0.51 -5.49 13.24
C THR A 43 1.54 -4.55 12.61
N HIS A 44 1.27 -3.24 12.68
CA HIS A 44 2.25 -2.22 12.34
C HIS A 44 3.41 -2.23 13.35
N SER A 45 4.65 -2.24 12.86
CA SER A 45 5.84 -2.02 13.68
C SER A 45 6.43 -0.64 13.41
N THR A 46 6.92 0.03 14.46
CA THR A 46 7.60 1.33 14.36
C THR A 46 9.08 1.21 13.97
N ALA A 47 9.50 0.05 13.45
CA ALA A 47 10.88 -0.17 13.04
C ALA A 47 11.18 0.65 11.78
N ILE A 48 12.37 1.24 11.72
CA ILE A 48 12.77 2.11 10.60
C ILE A 48 12.92 1.32 9.29
N ASP A 49 13.29 0.04 9.38
CA ASP A 49 13.39 -0.89 8.27
C ASP A 49 12.08 -1.65 7.96
N PHE A 50 10.99 -1.32 8.66
CA PHE A 50 9.73 -2.06 8.53
C PHE A 50 9.15 -2.02 7.12
N TYR A 51 9.26 -0.88 6.43
CA TYR A 51 8.78 -0.75 5.05
C TYR A 51 9.94 -0.80 4.07
N GLN A 52 9.85 -1.70 3.10
CA GLN A 52 10.82 -1.86 2.03
C GLN A 52 10.22 -1.38 0.70
N PRO A 53 10.92 -0.53 -0.07
CA PRO A 53 10.46 -0.12 -1.39
C PRO A 53 10.57 -1.30 -2.37
N ILE A 54 9.46 -1.65 -3.00
CA ILE A 54 9.40 -2.66 -4.06
C ILE A 54 8.83 -2.06 -5.34
N CYS A 55 9.24 -2.59 -6.49
CA CYS A 55 8.58 -2.24 -7.76
C CYS A 55 7.17 -2.81 -7.80
N ILE A 56 6.22 -2.05 -8.34
CA ILE A 56 4.83 -2.50 -8.57
C ILE A 56 4.78 -3.79 -9.39
N GLU A 57 5.76 -4.04 -10.24
CA GLU A 57 5.85 -5.27 -11.05
C GLU A 57 5.92 -6.55 -10.21
N HIS A 58 6.52 -6.50 -9.01
CA HIS A 58 6.59 -7.65 -8.08
C HIS A 58 5.40 -7.72 -7.12
N LEU A 59 4.66 -6.62 -6.96
CA LEU A 59 3.45 -6.57 -6.13
C LEU A 59 2.38 -7.62 -6.52
N PRO A 60 2.04 -7.88 -7.80
CA PRO A 60 1.09 -8.95 -8.16
C PRO A 60 1.49 -10.33 -7.65
N GLU A 61 2.79 -10.61 -7.54
CA GLU A 61 3.29 -11.91 -7.09
C GLU A 61 3.14 -12.07 -5.57
N MET A 62 3.20 -10.96 -4.83
CA MET A 62 3.16 -10.94 -3.36
C MET A 62 1.74 -10.67 -2.82
N LEU A 63 1.07 -9.64 -3.34
CA LEU A 63 -0.23 -9.14 -2.90
C LEU A 63 -1.09 -8.72 -4.11
N PRO A 64 -1.58 -9.67 -4.92
CA PRO A 64 -2.42 -9.34 -6.08
C PRO A 64 -3.72 -8.62 -5.68
N LEU A 65 -4.20 -8.85 -4.46
CA LEU A 65 -5.42 -8.23 -3.92
C LEU A 65 -5.33 -6.72 -3.81
N VAL A 66 -4.13 -6.16 -3.58
CA VAL A 66 -3.98 -4.71 -3.38
C VAL A 66 -3.95 -3.92 -4.69
N MET A 67 -3.72 -4.59 -5.82
CA MET A 67 -3.53 -3.94 -7.11
C MET A 67 -4.73 -3.10 -7.52
N LYS A 68 -5.95 -3.52 -7.16
CA LYS A 68 -7.18 -2.77 -7.46
C LYS A 68 -7.23 -1.41 -6.75
N TYR A 69 -6.54 -1.25 -5.61
CA TYR A 69 -6.55 -0.02 -4.82
C TYR A 69 -5.43 0.94 -5.21
N LEU A 70 -4.39 0.48 -5.90
CA LEU A 70 -3.28 1.36 -6.30
C LEU A 70 -3.70 2.53 -7.20
N CYS A 71 -4.87 2.42 -7.84
CA CYS A 71 -5.49 3.46 -8.66
C CYS A 71 -6.19 4.56 -7.83
N LEU A 72 -6.38 4.36 -6.52
CA LEU A 72 -7.07 5.32 -5.65
C LEU A 72 -6.26 6.61 -5.48
N PRO A 73 -6.91 7.78 -5.35
CA PRO A 73 -6.24 9.08 -5.23
C PRO A 73 -5.41 9.21 -3.94
N THR A 74 -4.50 10.19 -3.92
CA THR A 74 -3.70 10.56 -2.74
C THR A 74 -4.60 10.82 -1.53
N GLY A 75 -4.22 10.31 -0.35
CA GLY A 75 -5.03 10.36 0.87
C GLY A 75 -5.93 9.14 1.07
N ALA A 76 -6.04 8.26 0.07
CA ALA A 76 -6.80 7.02 0.21
C ALA A 76 -6.14 6.05 1.19
N LYS A 77 -6.97 5.38 1.98
CA LYS A 77 -6.61 4.29 2.87
C LYS A 77 -7.55 3.12 2.61
N PHE A 78 -7.03 1.92 2.77
CA PHE A 78 -7.83 0.71 2.67
C PHE A 78 -7.41 -0.34 3.69
N ILE A 79 -8.37 -1.18 4.08
CA ILE A 79 -8.19 -2.37 4.89
C ILE A 79 -8.86 -3.51 4.14
N ILE A 80 -8.13 -4.60 3.90
CA ILE A 80 -8.68 -5.82 3.33
C ILE A 80 -8.24 -7.03 4.13
N ASP A 81 -9.12 -8.00 4.34
CA ASP A 81 -8.79 -9.25 5.00
C ASP A 81 -9.00 -10.44 4.05
N THR A 82 -8.32 -11.56 4.30
CA THR A 82 -8.53 -12.79 3.52
C THR A 82 -9.90 -13.43 3.79
N GLN A 83 -10.59 -13.02 4.85
CA GLN A 83 -11.96 -13.43 5.19
C GLN A 83 -13.04 -12.64 4.42
N GLY A 84 -12.66 -11.72 3.53
CA GLY A 84 -13.59 -10.97 2.68
C GLY A 84 -14.03 -9.62 3.25
N TYR A 85 -13.39 -9.13 4.30
CA TYR A 85 -13.55 -7.75 4.75
C TYR A 85 -12.80 -6.80 3.80
N GLU A 86 -13.45 -5.73 3.35
CA GLU A 86 -12.88 -4.70 2.48
C GLU A 86 -13.47 -3.35 2.90
N ASP A 87 -12.62 -2.42 3.30
CA ASP A 87 -12.99 -1.07 3.71
C ASP A 87 -12.02 -0.08 3.07
N VAL A 88 -12.55 0.98 2.44
CA VAL A 88 -11.77 1.98 1.72
C VAL A 88 -12.30 3.35 2.09
N TRP A 89 -11.43 4.23 2.58
CA TRP A 89 -11.81 5.58 2.97
C TRP A 89 -10.72 6.59 2.62
N MET A 90 -11.10 7.86 2.54
CA MET A 90 -10.15 8.96 2.34
C MET A 90 -9.80 9.54 3.71
N ALA A 91 -8.51 9.60 4.04
CA ALA A 91 -8.03 10.41 5.15
C ALA A 91 -7.77 11.83 4.63
N GLU A 92 -8.45 12.81 5.23
CA GLU A 92 -8.30 14.25 4.97
C GLU A 92 -6.89 14.76 5.32
#